data_AF-A0ABC9H4Q0-F1
#
_entry.id   AF-A0ABC9H4Q0-F1
#
_cell.length_a   1.000
_cell.length_b   1.000
_cell.length_c   1.000
_cell.angle_alpha   90.00
_cell.angle_beta   90.00
_cell.angle_gamma   90.00
#
_symmetry.space_group_name_H-M   'P 1'
#
loop_
_entity.id
_entity.type
_entity.pdbx_description
1 polymer ?
#
loop_
_entity_poly.entity_id
_entity_poly.type
_entity_poly.pdbx_seq_one_letter_code
_entity_poly.pdbx_strand_id
1 'polypeptide(L)'
;MVCMEWWSFELLVLLSGLLPNPKLETAVLSICLNTNSLAFMVALGLGGAISTRVSNELGAGRPAAARLATRVVVVLALAVGVSEGLVMVMVRNLWGYAYSNEEEVARYVARMMPILAVSIVFDGLQCVLSGVVRGCGRQKVGAFMNLAAYYLAGIPSAFVFAFVWHVGGMGLWFGIMCGLVVQMLLLLSITLFTNWDKEALKAKDRVFSSPLAADMSTA
;
A
#
# COMPACT_ATOMS: atom_id res chain seq x y z
N MET A 1 -7.44 4.83 -6.57
CA MET A 1 -6.06 4.58 -6.08
C MET A 1 -5.96 3.13 -5.64
N VAL A 2 -6.63 2.73 -4.55
CA VAL A 2 -6.60 1.35 -4.03
C VAL A 2 -7.04 0.28 -5.04
N CYS A 3 -8.07 0.55 -5.88
CA CYS A 3 -8.53 -0.47 -6.84
C CYS A 3 -7.48 -0.89 -7.88
N MET A 4 -6.65 0.05 -8.36
CA MET A 4 -5.63 -0.25 -9.36
C MET A 4 -4.52 -1.14 -8.78
N GLU A 5 -4.16 -0.89 -7.52
CA GLU A 5 -3.28 -1.75 -6.75
C GLU A 5 -3.87 -3.15 -6.56
N TRP A 6 -5.13 -3.26 -6.13
CA TRP A 6 -5.79 -4.56 -5.95
C TRP A 6 -5.88 -5.35 -7.26
N TRP A 7 -6.24 -4.69 -8.36
CA TRP A 7 -6.26 -5.34 -9.68
C TRP A 7 -4.87 -5.81 -10.12
N SER A 8 -3.80 -5.09 -9.74
CA SER A 8 -2.44 -5.54 -10.03
C SER A 8 -2.09 -6.84 -9.30
N PHE A 9 -2.57 -7.03 -8.07
CA PHE A 9 -2.41 -8.29 -7.34
C PHE A 9 -3.21 -9.43 -7.98
N GLU A 10 -4.45 -9.19 -8.41
CA GLU A 10 -5.25 -10.20 -9.12
C GLU A 10 -4.61 -10.62 -10.46
N LEU A 11 -4.03 -9.66 -11.17
CA LEU A 11 -3.27 -9.95 -12.39
C LEU A 11 -2.08 -10.89 -12.12
N LEU A 12 -1.41 -10.81 -10.96
CA LEU A 12 -0.33 -11.74 -10.61
C LEU A 12 -0.85 -13.16 -10.42
N VAL A 13 -2.02 -13.34 -9.82
CA VAL A 13 -2.65 -14.67 -9.67
C VAL A 13 -3.01 -15.24 -11.04
N LEU A 14 -3.53 -14.41 -11.93
CA LEU A 14 -3.80 -14.83 -13.30
C LEU A 14 -2.50 -15.23 -14.02
N LEU A 15 -1.42 -14.48 -13.83
CA LEU A 15 -0.10 -14.80 -14.40
C LEU A 15 0.50 -16.08 -13.81
N SER A 16 0.26 -16.39 -12.53
CA SER A 16 0.76 -17.64 -11.95
C SER A 16 0.14 -18.89 -12.55
N GLY A 17 -1.07 -18.77 -13.09
CA GLY A 17 -1.72 -19.83 -13.88
C GLY A 17 -0.99 -20.19 -15.19
N LEU A 18 -0.06 -19.34 -15.64
CA LEU A 18 0.76 -19.57 -16.84
C LEU A 18 2.16 -20.12 -16.52
N LEU A 19 2.50 -20.30 -15.25
CA LEU A 19 3.78 -20.87 -14.83
C LEU A 19 3.81 -22.41 -14.99
N PRO A 20 5.00 -23.05 -15.06
CA PRO A 20 5.13 -24.49 -15.33
C PRO A 20 4.39 -25.41 -14.35
N ASN A 21 4.27 -25.04 -13.07
CA ASN A 21 3.45 -25.74 -12.09
C ASN A 21 2.30 -24.82 -11.62
N PRO A 22 1.25 -24.64 -12.44
CA PRO A 22 0.28 -23.58 -12.23
C PRO A 22 -0.58 -23.82 -10.99
N LYS A 23 -0.82 -25.08 -10.60
CA LYS A 23 -1.58 -25.42 -9.38
C LYS A 23 -0.83 -24.99 -8.12
N LEU A 24 0.44 -25.35 -8.01
CA LEU A 24 1.28 -25.00 -6.87
C LEU A 24 1.49 -23.48 -6.78
N GLU A 25 1.91 -22.85 -7.88
CA GLU A 25 2.23 -21.42 -7.90
C GLU A 25 1.00 -20.57 -7.58
N THR A 26 -0.17 -20.92 -8.15
CA THR A 26 -1.42 -20.20 -7.88
C THR A 26 -1.90 -20.42 -6.45
N ALA A 27 -1.79 -21.63 -5.90
CA ALA A 27 -2.17 -21.89 -4.50
C ALA A 27 -1.30 -21.09 -3.53
N VAL A 28 0.02 -21.10 -3.71
CA VAL A 28 0.97 -20.36 -2.85
C VAL A 28 0.74 -18.86 -2.96
N LEU A 29 0.60 -18.31 -4.18
CA LEU A 29 0.32 -16.89 -4.38
C LEU A 29 -1.02 -16.46 -3.78
N SER A 30 -2.06 -17.28 -3.89
CA SER A 30 -3.36 -17.00 -3.27
C SER A 30 -3.26 -16.91 -1.73
N ILE A 31 -2.51 -17.84 -1.11
CA ILE A 31 -2.24 -17.80 0.34
C ILE A 31 -1.45 -16.55 0.71
N CYS A 32 -0.42 -16.20 -0.08
CA CYS A 32 0.38 -14.99 0.13
C CYS A 32 -0.47 -13.72 0.05
N LEU A 33 -1.35 -13.60 -0.95
CA LEU A 33 -2.26 -12.47 -1.11
C LEU A 33 -3.27 -12.36 0.03
N ASN A 34 -3.84 -13.48 0.46
CA ASN A 34 -4.77 -13.48 1.58
C ASN A 34 -4.07 -13.04 2.87
N THR A 35 -2.85 -13.53 3.10
CA THR A 35 -2.00 -13.14 4.23
C THR A 35 -1.66 -11.64 4.19
N ASN A 36 -1.26 -11.13 3.02
CA ASN A 36 -1.01 -9.69 2.84
C ASN A 36 -2.27 -8.86 3.08
N SER A 37 -3.41 -9.29 2.56
CA SER A 37 -4.69 -8.60 2.70
C SER A 37 -5.16 -8.53 4.14
N LEU A 38 -4.99 -9.61 4.90
CA LEU A 38 -5.32 -9.66 6.33
C LEU A 38 -4.55 -8.59 7.10
N ALA A 39 -3.25 -8.52 6.87
CA ALA A 39 -2.38 -7.63 7.62
C ALA A 39 -2.45 -6.18 7.11
N PHE A 40 -2.74 -5.98 5.82
CA PHE A 40 -3.04 -4.66 5.23
C PHE A 40 -4.23 -3.94 5.88
N MET A 41 -5.15 -4.64 6.55
CA MET A 41 -6.30 -4.01 7.21
C MET A 41 -5.88 -3.02 8.30
N VAL A 42 -4.79 -3.29 9.01
CA VAL A 42 -4.26 -2.39 10.05
C VAL A 42 -3.71 -1.11 9.40
N ALA A 43 -2.90 -1.27 8.35
CA ALA A 43 -2.39 -0.16 7.55
C ALA A 43 -3.51 0.68 6.93
N LEU A 44 -4.56 0.04 6.41
CA LEU A 44 -5.73 0.71 5.86
C LEU A 44 -6.44 1.57 6.91
N GLY A 45 -6.59 1.06 8.14
CA GLY A 45 -7.12 1.80 9.28
C GLY A 45 -6.28 3.05 9.60
N LEU A 46 -4.96 2.90 9.68
CA LEU A 46 -4.03 4.02 9.88
C LEU A 46 -4.11 5.05 8.75
N GLY A 47 -4.19 4.59 7.50
CA GLY A 47 -4.35 5.41 6.30
C GLY A 47 -5.64 6.22 6.30
N GLY A 48 -6.75 5.64 6.78
CA GLY A 48 -8.00 6.36 7.00
C GLY A 48 -7.86 7.42 8.10
N ALA A 49 -7.31 7.04 9.25
CA ALA A 49 -7.13 7.93 10.40
C ALA A 49 -6.28 9.16 10.06
N ILE A 50 -5.15 8.99 9.36
CA ILE A 50 -4.31 10.12 8.95
C ILE A 50 -4.99 10.99 7.90
N SER A 51 -5.74 10.40 6.96
CA SER A 51 -6.49 11.16 5.97
C SER A 51 -7.46 12.13 6.65
N THR A 52 -8.21 11.66 7.65
CA THR A 52 -9.14 12.47 8.44
C THR A 52 -8.41 13.52 9.29
N ARG A 53 -7.31 13.15 9.95
CA ARG A 53 -6.55 14.10 10.78
C ARG A 53 -5.95 15.22 9.94
N VAL A 54 -5.29 14.90 8.84
CA VAL A 54 -4.69 15.89 7.93
C VAL A 54 -5.75 16.80 7.33
N SER A 55 -6.89 16.24 6.87
CA SER A 55 -7.96 17.08 6.30
C SER A 55 -8.53 18.05 7.33
N ASN A 56 -8.72 17.61 8.58
CA ASN A 56 -9.27 18.45 9.65
C ASN A 56 -8.29 19.55 10.06
N GLU A 57 -7.00 19.24 10.25
CA GLU A 57 -6.01 20.24 10.63
C GLU A 57 -5.77 21.26 9.51
N LEU A 58 -5.75 20.84 8.24
CA LEU A 58 -5.66 21.75 7.11
C LEU A 58 -6.90 22.64 6.99
N GLY A 59 -8.11 22.07 7.16
CA GLY A 59 -9.36 22.82 7.19
C GLY A 59 -9.45 23.84 8.33
N ALA A 60 -8.82 23.53 9.47
CA ALA A 60 -8.71 24.44 10.62
C ALA A 60 -7.59 25.49 10.48
N GLY A 61 -6.86 25.53 9.35
CA GLY A 61 -5.75 26.46 9.16
C GLY A 61 -4.53 26.15 10.04
N ARG A 62 -4.32 24.88 10.42
CA ARG A 62 -3.23 24.41 11.31
C ARG A 62 -2.22 23.53 10.54
N PRO A 63 -1.44 24.10 9.60
CA PRO A 63 -0.50 23.34 8.76
C PRO A 63 0.60 22.63 9.56
N ALA A 64 1.04 23.21 10.69
CA ALA A 64 2.03 22.59 11.57
C ALA A 64 1.50 21.31 12.25
N ALA A 65 0.23 21.31 12.67
CA ALA A 65 -0.42 20.13 13.26
C ALA A 65 -0.62 19.02 12.22
N ALA A 66 -1.01 19.38 10.99
CA ALA A 66 -1.09 18.43 9.87
C ALA A 66 0.27 17.76 9.60
N ARG A 67 1.36 18.54 9.56
CA ARG A 67 2.72 18.03 9.39
C ARG A 67 3.14 17.10 10.53
N LEU A 68 2.80 17.45 11.77
CA LEU A 68 3.08 16.62 12.94
C LEU A 68 2.32 15.28 12.85
N ALA A 69 1.03 15.31 12.53
CA ALA A 69 0.21 14.11 12.37
C ALA A 69 0.81 13.16 11.32
N THR A 70 1.30 13.70 10.19
CA THR A 70 1.99 12.93 9.16
C THR A 70 3.25 12.24 9.68
N ARG A 71 4.09 12.94 10.47
CA ARG A 71 5.29 12.32 11.06
C ARG A 71 4.93 11.21 12.03
N VAL A 72 3.93 11.44 12.88
CA VAL A 72 3.46 10.44 13.86
C VAL A 72 2.95 9.18 13.16
N VAL A 73 2.13 9.31 12.11
CA VAL A 73 1.60 8.11 11.43
C VAL A 73 2.69 7.33 10.71
N VAL A 74 3.72 7.98 10.17
CA VAL A 74 4.83 7.29 9.50
C VAL A 74 5.61 6.44 10.50
N VAL A 75 5.90 6.98 11.69
CA VAL A 75 6.54 6.22 12.77
C VAL A 75 5.65 5.07 13.25
N LEU A 76 4.34 5.31 13.39
CA LEU A 76 3.39 4.29 13.79
C LEU A 76 3.27 3.16 12.75
N ALA A 77 3.23 3.50 11.46
CA ALA A 77 3.20 2.53 10.38
C ALA A 77 4.47 1.67 10.34
N LEU A 78 5.64 2.25 10.58
CA LEU A 78 6.89 1.49 10.72
C LEU A 78 6.85 0.54 11.91
N ALA A 79 6.42 1.02 13.09
CA ALA A 79 6.34 0.19 14.28
C ALA A 79 5.37 -0.98 14.10
N VAL A 80 4.18 -0.71 13.54
CA VAL A 80 3.18 -1.72 13.24
C VAL A 80 3.69 -2.70 12.19
N GLY A 81 4.19 -2.23 11.05
CA GLY A 81 4.68 -3.10 9.98
C GLY A 81 5.84 -4.00 10.43
N VAL A 82 6.77 -3.48 11.25
CA VAL A 82 7.84 -4.30 11.84
C VAL A 82 7.29 -5.35 12.80
N SER A 83 6.30 -5.00 13.61
CA SER A 83 5.65 -5.96 14.52
C SER A 83 4.90 -7.07 13.76
N GLU A 84 4.17 -6.72 12.70
CA GLU A 84 3.47 -7.68 11.84
C GLU A 84 4.46 -8.57 11.09
N GLY A 85 5.52 -7.99 10.53
CA GLY A 85 6.59 -8.74 9.86
C GLY A 85 7.29 -9.72 10.80
N LEU A 86 7.55 -9.35 12.06
CA LEU A 86 8.12 -10.25 13.05
C LEU A 86 7.19 -11.42 13.34
N VAL A 87 5.90 -11.17 13.54
CA VAL A 87 4.89 -12.22 13.74
C VAL A 87 4.86 -13.16 12.54
N MET A 88 4.83 -12.63 11.30
CA MET A 88 4.87 -13.43 10.08
C MET A 88 6.09 -14.36 10.02
N VAL A 89 7.29 -13.86 10.36
CA VAL A 89 8.51 -14.67 10.37
C VAL A 89 8.46 -15.74 11.47
N MET A 90 7.92 -15.43 12.65
CA MET A 90 7.78 -16.39 13.76
C MET A 90 6.83 -17.55 13.41
N VAL A 91 5.70 -17.27 12.76
CA VAL A 91 4.69 -18.28 12.43
C VAL A 91 4.93 -18.96 11.08
N ARG A 92 6.02 -18.64 10.36
CA ARG A 92 6.21 -19.02 8.96
C ARG A 92 6.05 -20.50 8.64
N ASN A 93 6.50 -21.38 9.54
CA ASN A 93 6.47 -22.83 9.33
C ASN A 93 5.09 -23.45 9.63
N LEU A 94 4.21 -22.71 10.31
CA LEU A 94 2.88 -23.17 10.72
C LEU A 94 1.79 -22.58 9.82
N TRP A 95 1.99 -21.35 9.33
CA TRP A 95 0.96 -20.58 8.62
C TRP A 95 0.42 -21.29 7.37
N GLY A 96 1.28 -21.93 6.57
CA GLY A 96 0.86 -22.66 5.38
C GLY A 96 -0.13 -23.80 5.66
N TYR A 97 -0.01 -24.44 6.83
CA TYR A 97 -0.90 -25.54 7.24
C TYR A 97 -2.30 -25.07 7.64
N ALA A 98 -2.50 -23.77 7.89
CA ALA A 98 -3.84 -23.22 8.09
C ALA A 98 -4.67 -23.18 6.77
N TYR A 99 -4.00 -23.27 5.62
CA TYR A 99 -4.63 -23.19 4.30
C TYR A 99 -4.59 -24.51 3.52
N SER A 100 -3.55 -25.32 3.68
CA SER A 100 -3.37 -26.56 2.92
C SER A 100 -2.72 -27.67 3.74
N ASN A 101 -3.16 -28.90 3.51
CA ASN A 101 -2.52 -30.11 4.06
C ASN A 101 -1.35 -30.61 3.18
N GLU A 102 -1.15 -30.03 2.00
CA GLU A 102 -0.05 -30.41 1.11
C GLU A 102 1.27 -29.81 1.61
N GLU A 103 2.23 -30.67 1.94
CA GLU A 103 3.51 -30.26 2.52
C GLU A 103 4.32 -29.36 1.58
N GLU A 104 4.23 -29.59 0.27
CA GLU A 104 4.91 -28.77 -0.75
C GLU A 104 4.41 -27.32 -0.73
N VAL A 105 3.08 -27.11 -0.64
CA VAL A 105 2.46 -25.78 -0.52
C VAL A 105 2.88 -25.12 0.78
N ALA A 106 2.78 -25.82 1.91
CA ALA A 106 3.11 -25.26 3.22
C ALA A 106 4.58 -24.84 3.31
N ARG A 107 5.50 -25.65 2.77
CA ARG A 107 6.94 -25.36 2.73
C ARG A 107 7.25 -24.17 1.83
N TYR A 108 6.57 -24.04 0.70
CA TYR A 108 6.75 -22.89 -0.20
C TYR A 108 6.21 -21.61 0.43
N VAL A 109 5.01 -21.63 1.04
CA VAL A 109 4.51 -20.49 1.82
C VAL A 109 5.49 -20.09 2.91
N ALA A 110 6.05 -21.04 3.68
CA ALA A 110 7.05 -20.75 4.70
C ALA A 110 8.30 -20.02 4.16
N ARG A 111 8.69 -20.30 2.91
CA ARG A 111 9.78 -19.59 2.20
C ARG A 111 9.37 -18.19 1.74
N MET A 112 8.10 -17.99 1.42
CA MET A 112 7.54 -16.67 1.03
C MET A 112 7.35 -15.73 2.23
N MET A 113 7.07 -16.26 3.43
CA MET A 113 6.73 -15.46 4.61
C MET A 113 7.76 -14.37 4.97
N PRO A 114 9.09 -14.60 4.92
CA PRO A 114 10.05 -13.52 5.13
C PRO A 114 10.00 -12.42 4.07
N ILE A 115 9.65 -12.76 2.81
CA ILE A 115 9.49 -11.79 1.73
C ILE A 115 8.24 -10.95 1.99
N LEU A 116 7.12 -11.59 2.33
CA LEU A 116 5.86 -10.95 2.76
C LEU A 116 6.06 -10.02 3.96
N ALA A 117 6.85 -10.45 4.96
CA ALA A 117 7.16 -9.66 6.13
C ALA A 117 7.90 -8.36 5.80
N VAL A 118 8.68 -8.34 4.73
CA VAL A 118 9.29 -7.10 4.21
C VAL A 118 8.27 -6.31 3.39
N SER A 119 7.41 -7.00 2.61
CA SER A 119 6.35 -6.36 1.80
C SER A 119 5.45 -5.48 2.63
N ILE A 120 5.00 -5.99 3.78
CA ILE A 120 4.01 -5.31 4.59
C ILE A 120 4.53 -4.00 5.20
N VAL A 121 5.83 -3.90 5.46
CA VAL A 121 6.43 -2.64 5.95
C VAL A 121 6.31 -1.56 4.87
N PHE A 122 6.64 -1.90 3.62
CA PHE A 122 6.51 -0.99 2.50
C PHE A 122 5.05 -0.67 2.17
N ASP A 123 4.18 -1.67 2.22
CA ASP A 123 2.75 -1.55 1.98
C ASP A 123 2.09 -0.64 3.04
N GLY A 124 2.45 -0.83 4.32
CA GLY A 124 2.01 0.03 5.42
C GLY A 124 2.41 1.49 5.24
N LEU A 125 3.68 1.74 4.89
CA LEU A 125 4.19 3.08 4.59
C LEU A 125 3.48 3.72 3.40
N GLN A 126 3.34 2.98 2.30
CA GLN A 126 2.60 3.40 1.10
C GLN A 126 1.18 3.81 1.48
N CYS A 127 0.51 3.04 2.33
CA CYS A 127 -0.89 3.21 2.65
C CYS A 127 -1.14 4.47 3.49
N VAL A 128 -0.29 4.70 4.50
CA VAL A 128 -0.40 5.92 5.33
C VAL A 128 -0.03 7.18 4.56
N LEU A 129 0.99 7.12 3.68
CA LEU A 129 1.35 8.26 2.83
C LEU A 129 0.26 8.56 1.79
N SER A 130 -0.37 7.52 1.24
CA SER A 130 -1.57 7.64 0.41
C SER A 130 -2.73 8.30 1.18
N GLY A 131 -2.90 7.95 2.47
CA GLY A 131 -3.81 8.62 3.40
C GLY A 131 -3.52 10.12 3.53
N VAL A 132 -2.25 10.50 3.71
CA VAL A 132 -1.83 11.91 3.77
C VAL A 132 -2.17 12.67 2.49
N VAL A 133 -1.82 12.11 1.32
CA VAL A 133 -2.10 12.71 0.01
C VAL A 133 -3.61 12.90 -0.21
N ARG A 134 -4.43 11.92 0.22
CA ARG A 134 -5.90 12.03 0.23
C ARG A 134 -6.38 13.13 1.19
N GLY A 135 -5.83 13.20 2.40
CA GLY A 135 -6.15 14.25 3.38
C GLY A 135 -5.84 15.67 2.89
N CYS A 136 -4.81 15.83 2.05
CA CYS A 136 -4.50 17.10 1.38
C CYS A 136 -5.42 17.41 0.18
N GLY A 137 -6.31 16.49 -0.22
CA GLY A 137 -7.15 16.62 -1.42
C GLY A 137 -6.39 16.44 -2.74
N ARG A 138 -5.26 15.73 -2.72
CA ARG A 138 -4.38 15.50 -3.88
C ARG A 138 -4.51 14.09 -4.46
N GLN A 139 -5.68 13.46 -4.31
CA GLN A 139 -5.93 12.07 -4.72
C GLN A 139 -5.67 11.79 -6.21
N LYS A 140 -5.85 12.77 -7.10
CA LYS A 140 -5.57 12.61 -8.54
C LYS A 140 -4.08 12.32 -8.80
N VAL A 141 -3.20 13.02 -8.10
CA VAL A 141 -1.75 12.81 -8.20
C VAL A 141 -1.38 11.45 -7.61
N GLY A 142 -1.93 11.11 -6.44
CA GLY A 142 -1.72 9.79 -5.83
C GLY A 142 -2.18 8.63 -6.73
N ALA A 143 -3.31 8.78 -7.42
CA ALA A 143 -3.79 7.78 -8.38
C ALA A 143 -2.85 7.61 -9.57
N PHE A 144 -2.33 8.70 -10.15
CA PHE A 144 -1.36 8.61 -11.25
C PHE A 144 -0.04 7.94 -10.81
N MET A 145 0.46 8.28 -9.62
CA MET A 145 1.66 7.64 -9.04
C MET A 145 1.46 6.15 -8.81
N ASN A 146 0.28 5.74 -8.31
CA ASN A 146 -0.07 4.35 -8.10
C ASN A 146 -0.14 3.56 -9.43
N LEU A 147 -0.80 4.13 -10.44
CA LEU A 147 -0.87 3.53 -11.77
C LEU A 147 0.54 3.33 -12.37
N ALA A 148 1.37 4.38 -12.34
CA ALA A 148 2.73 4.30 -12.86
C ALA A 148 3.57 3.25 -12.11
N ALA A 149 3.51 3.24 -10.78
CA ALA A 149 4.29 2.32 -9.97
C ALA A 149 3.91 0.85 -10.22
N TYR A 150 2.62 0.51 -10.22
CA TYR A 150 2.21 -0.87 -10.40
C TYR A 150 2.21 -1.35 -11.85
N TYR A 151 1.74 -0.53 -12.80
CA TYR A 151 1.56 -0.97 -14.18
C TYR A 151 2.78 -0.72 -15.06
N LEU A 152 3.63 0.26 -14.75
CA LEU A 152 4.83 0.54 -15.54
C LEU A 152 6.12 -0.01 -14.91
N ALA A 153 6.14 -0.23 -13.59
CA ALA A 153 7.29 -0.82 -12.91
C ALA A 153 6.98 -2.22 -12.33
N GLY A 154 5.94 -2.35 -11.52
CA GLY A 154 5.64 -3.58 -10.78
C GLY A 154 5.33 -4.79 -11.67
N ILE A 155 4.28 -4.70 -12.49
CA ILE A 155 3.83 -5.78 -13.38
C ILE A 155 4.91 -6.15 -14.42
N PRO A 156 5.57 -5.20 -15.11
CA PRO A 156 6.67 -5.55 -16.00
C PRO A 156 7.83 -6.26 -15.28
N SER A 157 8.21 -5.80 -14.08
CA SER A 157 9.25 -6.46 -13.29
C SER A 157 8.82 -7.87 -12.87
N ALA A 158 7.55 -8.05 -12.49
CA ALA A 158 6.99 -9.36 -12.12
C ALA A 158 7.06 -10.34 -13.30
N PHE A 159 6.70 -9.87 -14.50
CA PHE A 159 6.81 -10.67 -15.70
C PHE A 159 8.26 -11.08 -15.99
N VAL A 160 9.19 -10.13 -15.93
CA VAL A 160 10.63 -10.41 -16.16
C VAL A 160 11.16 -11.42 -15.14
N PHE A 161 10.92 -11.20 -13.85
CA PHE A 161 11.46 -12.07 -12.81
C PHE A 161 10.85 -13.48 -12.87
N ALA A 162 9.54 -13.58 -13.12
CA ALA A 162 8.85 -14.87 -13.14
C ALA A 162 9.15 -15.69 -14.40
N PHE A 163 9.08 -15.07 -15.58
CA PHE A 163 9.11 -15.77 -16.87
C PHE A 163 10.46 -15.71 -17.58
N VAL A 164 11.20 -14.60 -17.48
CA VAL A 164 12.50 -14.44 -18.17
C VAL A 164 13.64 -14.99 -17.30
N TRP A 165 13.60 -14.73 -16.00
CA TRP A 165 14.59 -15.25 -15.04
C TRP A 165 14.18 -16.56 -14.37
N HIS A 166 12.99 -17.08 -14.72
CA HIS A 166 12.49 -18.38 -14.25
C HIS A 166 12.47 -18.52 -12.72
N VAL A 167 12.16 -17.44 -12.00
CA VAL A 167 12.06 -17.42 -10.53
C VAL A 167 10.67 -17.87 -10.03
N GLY A 168 9.73 -18.17 -10.95
CA GLY A 168 8.40 -18.67 -10.62
C GLY A 168 7.54 -17.66 -9.85
N GLY A 169 6.69 -18.14 -8.93
CA GLY A 169 5.79 -17.30 -8.13
C GLY A 169 6.50 -16.33 -7.19
N MET A 170 7.70 -16.68 -6.71
CA MET A 170 8.59 -15.73 -6.02
C MET A 170 8.92 -14.54 -6.91
N GLY A 171 9.20 -14.77 -8.19
CA GLY A 171 9.49 -13.72 -9.16
C GLY A 171 8.31 -12.75 -9.34
N LEU A 172 7.09 -13.28 -9.38
CA LEU A 172 5.87 -12.47 -9.42
C LEU A 172 5.77 -11.54 -8.20
N TRP A 173 6.04 -12.06 -7.00
CA TRP A 173 6.02 -11.27 -5.77
C TRP A 173 7.15 -10.25 -5.68
N PHE A 174 8.37 -10.61 -6.10
CA PHE A 174 9.48 -9.65 -6.17
C PHE A 174 9.21 -8.51 -7.14
N GLY A 175 8.52 -8.78 -8.24
CA GLY A 175 8.14 -7.74 -9.18
C GLY A 175 7.13 -6.76 -8.61
N ILE A 176 6.08 -7.25 -7.95
CA ILE A 176 5.10 -6.36 -7.33
C ILE A 176 5.70 -5.54 -6.19
N MET A 177 6.69 -6.11 -5.49
CA MET A 177 7.52 -5.40 -4.51
C MET A 177 8.28 -4.21 -5.10
N CYS A 178 8.77 -4.30 -6.33
CA CYS A 178 9.35 -3.14 -7.02
C CYS A 178 8.31 -2.03 -7.20
N GLY A 179 7.08 -2.38 -7.58
CA GLY A 179 5.96 -1.43 -7.67
C GLY A 179 5.66 -0.76 -6.33
N LEU A 180 5.55 -1.54 -5.25
CA LEU A 180 5.35 -1.06 -3.89
C LEU A 180 6.42 -0.04 -3.47
N VAL A 181 7.70 -0.38 -3.66
CA VAL A 181 8.83 0.49 -3.30
C VAL A 181 8.81 1.78 -4.12
N VAL A 182 8.60 1.69 -5.43
CA VAL A 182 8.49 2.88 -6.30
C VAL A 182 7.35 3.78 -5.83
N GLN A 183 6.17 3.22 -5.55
CA GLN A 183 5.04 4.01 -5.09
C GLN A 183 5.31 4.67 -3.73
N MET A 184 5.87 3.91 -2.78
CA MET A 184 6.25 4.42 -1.46
C MET A 184 7.21 5.60 -1.61
N LEU A 185 8.26 5.49 -2.43
CA LEU A 185 9.23 6.56 -2.66
C LEU A 185 8.60 7.80 -3.31
N LEU A 186 7.70 7.63 -4.29
CA LEU A 186 6.97 8.73 -4.92
C LEU A 186 6.07 9.47 -3.91
N LEU A 187 5.32 8.71 -3.10
CA LEU A 187 4.44 9.24 -2.07
C LEU A 187 5.20 9.88 -0.91
N LEU A 188 6.37 9.34 -0.56
CA LEU A 188 7.25 9.93 0.44
C LEU A 188 7.82 11.25 -0.06
N SER A 189 8.32 11.27 -1.30
CA SER A 189 8.89 12.47 -1.93
C SER A 189 7.87 13.60 -1.98
N ILE A 190 6.66 13.35 -2.50
CA ILE A 190 5.61 14.37 -2.56
C ILE A 190 5.21 14.87 -1.18
N THR A 191 5.22 14.00 -0.16
CA THR A 191 4.88 14.36 1.22
C THR A 191 5.97 15.24 1.85
N LEU A 192 7.25 14.90 1.62
CA LEU A 192 8.40 15.70 2.11
C LEU A 192 8.46 17.09 1.46
N PHE A 193 8.16 17.19 0.16
CA PHE A 193 8.14 18.46 -0.57
C PHE A 193 6.79 19.20 -0.50
N THR A 194 5.83 18.73 0.31
CA THR A 194 4.56 19.43 0.47
C THR A 194 4.72 20.71 1.27
N ASN A 195 4.37 21.84 0.65
CA ASN A 195 4.22 23.11 1.36
C ASN A 195 2.87 23.09 2.12
N TRP A 196 2.95 22.81 3.42
CA TRP A 196 1.79 22.66 4.29
C TRP A 196 0.95 23.93 4.40
N ASP A 197 1.57 25.11 4.43
CA ASP A 197 0.86 26.40 4.47
C ASP A 197 0.06 26.63 3.19
N LYS A 198 0.63 26.30 2.03
CA LYS A 198 -0.08 26.33 0.75
C LYS A 198 -1.25 25.35 0.70
N GLU A 199 -1.10 24.14 1.26
CA GLU A 199 -2.21 23.18 1.32
C GLU A 199 -3.31 23.61 2.30
N ALA A 200 -2.99 24.29 3.39
CA ALA A 200 -3.99 24.88 4.30
C ALA A 200 -4.77 26.02 3.63
N LEU A 201 -4.09 26.89 2.86
CA LEU A 201 -4.74 27.91 2.04
C LEU A 201 -5.69 27.29 1.00
N LYS A 202 -5.23 26.27 0.26
CA LYS A 202 -6.09 25.55 -0.67
C LYS A 202 -7.29 24.88 0.01
N ALA A 203 -7.10 24.33 1.21
CA ALA A 203 -8.19 23.72 1.97
C ALA A 203 -9.25 24.76 2.34
N LYS A 204 -8.82 25.94 2.79
CA LYS A 204 -9.69 27.10 3.03
C LYS A 204 -10.45 27.48 1.76
N ASP A 205 -9.75 27.71 0.65
CA ASP A 205 -10.36 28.14 -0.61
C ASP A 205 -11.42 27.15 -1.10
N ARG A 206 -11.16 25.83 -1.01
CA ARG A 206 -12.13 24.79 -1.41
C ARG A 206 -13.44 24.85 -0.64
N VAL A 207 -13.42 25.24 0.64
CA VAL A 207 -14.62 25.33 1.47
C VAL A 207 -15.39 26.61 1.13
N PHE A 208 -14.71 27.75 1.01
CA PHE A 208 -15.33 29.04 0.71
C PHE A 208 -15.75 29.22 -0.75
N SER A 209 -15.16 28.49 -1.69
CA SER A 209 -15.60 28.45 -3.10
C SER A 209 -16.80 27.52 -3.34
N SER A 210 -17.27 26.81 -2.30
CA SER A 210 -18.44 25.94 -2.40
C SER A 210 -19.73 26.77 -2.35
N PRO A 211 -20.72 26.55 -3.24
CA PRO A 211 -21.97 27.34 -3.31
C PRO A 211 -22.71 27.44 -1.95
N LEU A 212 -22.58 26.43 -1.09
CA LEU A 212 -23.17 26.38 0.25
C LEU A 212 -22.68 27.48 1.21
N ALA A 213 -21.47 28.00 1.03
CA ALA A 213 -20.95 29.09 1.87
C ALA A 213 -21.52 30.46 1.48
N ALA A 214 -21.97 30.62 0.22
CA ALA A 214 -22.62 31.85 -0.23
C ALA A 214 -24.00 32.02 0.43
N ASP A 215 -24.76 30.93 0.57
CA ASP A 215 -26.10 30.94 1.18
C ASP A 215 -26.08 31.15 2.72
N MET A 216 -24.99 30.78 3.40
CA MET A 216 -24.83 31.05 4.84
C MET A 216 -24.37 32.49 5.15
N SER A 217 -23.86 33.21 4.14
CA SER A 217 -23.43 34.61 4.30
C SER A 217 -24.55 35.63 4.03
N THR A 218 -25.69 35.14 3.53
CA THR A 218 -26.86 35.95 3.16
C THR A 218 -28.05 35.78 4.11
N ALA A 219 -27.92 34.98 5.17
CA ALA A 219 -28.91 34.80 6.25
C ALA A 219 -28.38 35.35 7.58
#